data_AF-A0A5P9HJA1-F1
#
_entry.id   AF-A0A5P9HJA1-F1
#
_cell.length_a   1.000
_cell.length_b   1.000
_cell.length_c   1.000
_cell.angle_alpha   90.00
_cell.angle_beta   90.00
_cell.angle_gamma   90.00
#
_symmetry.space_group_name_H-M   'P 1'
#
loop_
_entity.id
_entity.type
_entity.pdbx_description
1 polymer ?
#
loop_
_entity_poly.entity_id
_entity_poly.type
_entity_poly.pdbx_seq_one_letter_code
_entity_poly.pdbx_strand_id
1 'polypeptide(L)' 'MRRGDLVTIALSGDFGKPLPALIIQSDQFAGTGSVTVLLLSSTRVDAPLIRLDVEPTPDNGLQRRSQIMVDSP' A
#
# COMPACT_ATOMS: atom_id res chain seq x y z
N MET A 1 -12.05 3.89 3.19
CA MET A 1 -10.69 4.15 3.70
C MET A 1 -10.70 3.90 5.19
N ARG A 2 -10.45 2.65 5.54
CA ARG A 2 -10.23 2.15 6.89
C ARG A 2 -8.87 1.49 6.94
N ARG A 3 -8.32 1.35 8.14
CA ARG A 3 -7.09 0.59 8.37
C ARG A 3 -7.23 -0.80 7.74
N GLY A 4 -6.25 -1.19 6.92
CA GLY A 4 -6.25 -2.48 6.22
C GLY A 4 -6.78 -2.42 4.78
N ASP A 5 -7.45 -1.34 4.37
CA ASP A 5 -7.85 -1.18 2.97
C ASP A 5 -6.61 -1.05 2.07
N LEU A 6 -6.62 -1.75 0.92
CA LEU A 6 -5.73 -1.44 -0.20
C LEU A 6 -6.40 -0.40 -1.09
N VAL A 7 -5.67 0.67 -1.38
CA VAL A 7 -6.13 1.79 -2.20
C VAL A 7 -5.15 2.08 -3.31
N THR A 8 -5.65 2.67 -4.40
CA THR A 8 -4.78 3.20 -5.45
C THR A 8 -4.54 4.69 -5.18
N ILE A 9 -3.27 5.08 -5.07
CA ILE A 9 -2.87 6.47 -4.90
C ILE A 9 -2.22 7.00 -6.19
N ALA A 10 -2.44 8.27 -6.49
CA ALA A 10 -1.71 9.00 -7.51
C ALA A 10 -0.81 10.01 -6.79
N LEU A 11 0.50 9.84 -6.88
CA LEU A 11 1.46 10.81 -6.39
C LEU A 11 1.69 11.86 -7.48
N SER A 12 1.57 13.14 -7.13
CA SER A 12 1.87 14.24 -8.05
C SER A 12 3.36 14.23 -8.44
N GLY A 13 3.70 14.46 -9.71
CA GLY A 13 5.08 14.49 -10.23
C GLY A 13 5.42 13.36 -11.21
N ASP A 14 6.70 12.98 -11.32
CA ASP A 14 7.21 11.93 -12.23
C ASP A 14 6.67 10.51 -11.95
N PHE A 15 5.88 10.33 -10.90
CA PHE A 15 5.28 9.08 -10.48
C PHE A 15 3.98 8.75 -11.25
N GLY A 16 3.89 9.14 -12.53
CA GLY A 16 2.65 9.19 -13.34
C GLY A 16 1.83 7.91 -13.47
N LYS A 17 2.24 6.79 -12.85
CA LYS A 17 1.45 5.57 -12.75
C LYS A 17 0.82 5.47 -11.35
N PRO A 18 -0.51 5.30 -11.24
CA PRO A 18 -1.16 5.03 -9.97
C PRO A 18 -0.54 3.80 -9.27
N LEU A 19 -0.28 3.91 -7.97
CA LEU A 19 0.38 2.89 -7.17
C LEU A 19 -0.58 2.31 -6.12
N PRO A 20 -0.56 0.99 -5.89
CA PRO A 20 -1.28 0.40 -4.77
C PRO A 20 -0.59 0.76 -3.44
N ALA A 21 -1.40 1.04 -2.42
CA ALA A 21 -0.95 1.37 -1.07
C ALA A 21 -1.88 0.78 -0.01
N LEU A 22 -1.32 0.38 1.14
CA LEU A 22 -2.04 -0.13 2.30
C LEU A 22 -2.27 0.99 3.30
N ILE A 23 -3.51 1.20 3.73
CA ILE A 23 -3.81 2.12 4.83
C ILE A 23 -3.37 1.51 6.15
N ILE A 24 -2.42 2.17 6.83
CA ILE A 24 -1.97 1.76 8.18
C ILE A 24 -2.50 2.66 9.29
N GLN A 25 -3.00 3.85 8.93
CA GLN A 25 -3.59 4.80 9.87
C GLN A 25 -4.74 4.17 10.67
N SER A 26 -4.75 4.40 11.98
CA SER A 26 -5.85 3.97 12.84
C SER A 26 -7.14 4.72 12.47
N ASP A 27 -8.26 4.00 12.45
CA ASP A 27 -9.59 4.55 12.16
C ASP A 27 -9.99 5.69 13.11
N GLN A 28 -9.37 5.76 14.31
CA GLN A 28 -9.55 6.86 15.26
C GLN A 28 -9.08 8.22 14.71
N PHE A 29 -8.23 8.23 13.69
CA PHE A 29 -7.72 9.44 13.04
C PHE A 29 -8.41 9.73 11.69
N ALA A 30 -9.56 9.14 11.38
CA ALA A 30 -10.22 9.31 10.07
C ALA A 30 -10.56 10.78 9.70
N GLY A 31 -10.56 11.71 10.66
CA GLY A 31 -10.80 13.14 10.44
C GLY A 31 -9.57 13.98 10.10
N THR A 32 -8.38 13.39 9.96
CA THR A 32 -7.17 14.13 9.57
C THR A 32 -7.20 14.51 8.09
N GLY A 33 -6.56 15.62 7.72
CA GLY A 33 -6.44 16.05 6.32
C GLY A 33 -5.49 15.19 5.46
N SER A 34 -4.88 14.15 6.04
CA SER A 34 -3.98 13.21 5.38
C SER A 34 -4.25 11.79 5.89
N VAL A 35 -3.79 10.79 5.12
CA VAL A 35 -3.87 9.36 5.46
C VAL A 35 -2.46 8.76 5.41
N THR A 36 -2.05 8.04 6.46
CA THR A 36 -0.79 7.28 6.46
C THR A 36 -0.94 5.94 5.73
N VAL A 37 -0.07 5.69 4.75
CA VAL A 37 -0.09 4.48 3.92
C VAL A 37 1.31 3.87 3.77
N LEU A 38 1.38 2.58 3.42
CA LEU A 38 2.60 1.91 2.94
C LEU A 38 2.44 1.54 1.47
N LEU A 39 3.48 1.71 0.66
CA LEU A 39 3.45 1.35 -0.75
C LEU A 39 3.54 -0.17 -0.96
N LEU A 40 2.95 -0.63 -2.06
CA LEU A 40 3.10 -2.01 -2.54
C LEU A 40 3.86 -2.05 -3.87
N SER A 41 4.68 -3.07 -4.04
CA SER A 41 5.38 -3.35 -5.31
C SER A 41 5.30 -4.82 -5.67
N SER A 42 5.15 -5.14 -6.96
CA SER A 42 5.28 -6.51 -7.47
C SER A 42 6.74 -6.95 -7.62
N THR A 43 7.70 -6.05 -7.47
CA THR A 43 9.12 -6.37 -7.44
C THR A 43 9.46 -6.97 -6.08
N ARG A 44 9.93 -8.22 -6.07
CA ARG A 44 10.22 -8.94 -4.83
C ARG A 44 11.64 -8.67 -4.36
N VAL A 45 11.77 -8.42 -3.06
CA VAL A 45 13.04 -8.26 -2.34
C VAL A 45 13.08 -9.28 -1.20
N ASP A 46 14.21 -9.95 -1.03
CA ASP A 46 14.41 -10.93 0.04
C ASP A 46 14.74 -10.21 1.36
N ALA A 47 13.67 -9.73 2.01
CA ALA A 47 13.75 -9.06 3.31
C ALA A 47 12.48 -9.35 4.14
N PRO A 48 12.29 -10.60 4.60
CA PRO A 48 11.01 -11.10 5.12
C PRO A 48 10.46 -10.36 6.35
N LEU A 49 11.30 -9.64 7.09
CA LEU A 49 10.88 -8.85 8.25
C LEU A 49 10.19 -7.52 7.88
N ILE A 50 10.45 -6.99 6.68
CA ILE A 50 9.99 -5.65 6.26
C ILE A 50 9.35 -5.65 4.85
N ARG A 51 9.36 -6.79 4.16
CA ARG A 51 8.75 -7.01 2.84
C ARG A 51 7.73 -8.14 2.94
N LEU A 52 6.50 -7.78 3.28
CA LEU A 52 5.43 -8.76 3.53
C LEU A 52 4.68 -9.07 2.24
N ASP A 53 4.64 -10.35 1.85
CA ASP A 53 3.89 -10.79 0.67
C ASP A 53 2.38 -10.63 0.86
N VAL A 54 1.71 -10.23 -0.23
CA VAL A 54 0.25 -10.16 -0.35
C VAL A 54 -0.16 -10.82 -1.67
N GLU A 55 -1.04 -11.81 -1.59
CA GLU A 55 -1.64 -12.44 -2.77
C GLU A 55 -2.74 -11.56 -3.37
N PRO A 56 -2.91 -11.59 -4.70
CA PRO A 56 -4.07 -10.97 -5.32
C PRO A 56 -5.36 -11.70 -4.93
N THR A 57 -6.39 -10.93 -4.57
CA THR A 57 -7.74 -11.43 -4.32
C THR A 57 -8.75 -10.58 -5.07
N PRO A 58 -9.98 -11.09 -5.32
CA PRO A 58 -11.04 -10.29 -5.93
C PRO A 58 -11.32 -8.98 -5.17
N ASP A 59 -11.17 -9.00 -3.84
CA ASP A 59 -11.54 -7.88 -2.97
C ASP A 59 -10.43 -6.84 -2.78
N ASN A 60 -9.16 -7.22 -3.01
CA ASN A 60 -8.01 -6.35 -2.72
C ASN A 60 -7.47 -5.60 -3.95
N GLY A 61 -7.98 -5.89 -5.14
CA GLY A 61 -7.68 -5.18 -6.39
C GLY A 61 -6.28 -5.42 -6.98
N LEU A 62 -5.43 -6.23 -6.33
CA LEU A 62 -4.11 -6.57 -6.86
C LEU A 62 -4.24 -7.52 -8.06
N GLN A 63 -3.39 -7.33 -9.07
CA GLN A 63 -3.33 -8.18 -10.27
C GLN A 63 -2.21 -9.22 -10.21
N ARG A 64 -1.24 -9.02 -9.31
CA ARG A 64 -0.05 -9.86 -9.14
C ARG A 64 0.30 -9.89 -7.67
N ARG A 65 0.95 -10.98 -7.24
CA ARG A 65 1.60 -11.03 -5.93
C ARG A 65 2.48 -9.80 -5.77
N SER A 66 2.32 -9.12 -4.65
CA SER A 66 3.02 -7.88 -4.33
C SER A 66 3.53 -7.92 -2.90
N GLN A 67 4.49 -7.05 -2.58
CA GLN A 67 5.02 -6.89 -1.23
C GLN A 67 4.65 -5.52 -0.66
N ILE A 68 4.15 -5.50 0.58
CA ILE A 68 4.07 -4.29 1.40
C ILE A 68 5.49 -3.89 1.77
N MET A 69 5.84 -2.63 1.52
CA MET A 69 7.17 -2.07 1.77
C MET A 69 7.18 -1.31 3.09
N VAL A 70 7.47 -1.97 4.20
CA VAL A 70 7.51 -1.35 5.55
C VAL A 70 8.64 -0.31 5.65
N ASP A 71 9.68 -0.48 4.84
CA ASP A 71 10.85 0.38 4.71
C ASP A 71 10.68 1.54 3.70
N SER A 72 9.53 1.61 3.03
CA SER A 72 9.25 2.74 2.14
C SER A 72 8.89 3.98 2.95
N PRO A 73 9.42 5.17 2.59
CA PRO A 73 8.98 6.43 3.17
C PRO A 73 7.50 6.73 2.85
#